data_AF-A0A2K6S4V8-F1
#
_entry.id   AF-A0A2K6S4V8-F1
#
_cell.length_a   1.000
_cell.length_b   1.000
_cell.length_c   1.000
_cell.angle_alpha   90.00
_cell.angle_beta   90.00
_cell.angle_gamma   90.00
#
_symmetry.space_group_name_H-M   'P 1'
#
loop_
_entity.id
_entity.type
_entity.pdbx_description
1 polymer ?
#
loop_
_entity_poly.entity_id
_entity_poly.type
_entity_poly.pdbx_seq_one_letter_code
_entity_poly.pdbx_strand_id
1 'polypeptide(L)'
;MVHMIVLADVLKSINNAEKRGKLIIRFLTVMMKHGYIGEFEIIDDHRVGKIVVNLTGRLNKCGVISPRFDVQLKDLEKWQNNLLLSRQFVFIVLTTSAGITDHEEAR
;
A
#
# COMPACT_ATOMS: atom_id res chain seq x y z
N MET A 1 21.18 20.42 -10.71
CA MET A 1 21.60 19.02 -10.53
C MET A 1 21.96 18.48 -11.90
N VAL A 2 23.23 18.13 -12.14
CA VAL A 2 23.71 17.75 -13.48
C VAL A 2 23.54 16.23 -13.62
N HIS A 3 22.69 15.79 -14.53
CA HIS A 3 22.45 14.38 -14.80
C HIS A 3 23.65 13.77 -15.55
N MET A 4 24.47 12.99 -14.84
CA MET A 4 25.74 12.45 -15.38
C MET A 4 25.53 11.21 -16.26
N ILE A 5 24.40 10.49 -16.12
CA ILE A 5 24.04 9.33 -16.94
C ILE A 5 22.51 9.29 -17.12
N VAL A 6 22.01 9.94 -18.18
CA VAL A 6 20.58 10.03 -18.50
C VAL A 6 19.93 8.65 -18.61
N LEU A 7 20.65 7.66 -19.16
CA LEU A 7 20.16 6.29 -19.30
C LEU A 7 19.92 5.59 -17.96
N ALA A 8 20.80 5.78 -16.97
CA ALA A 8 20.67 5.16 -15.66
C ALA A 8 19.48 5.75 -14.88
N ASP A 9 19.24 7.05 -15.01
CA ASP A 9 18.10 7.73 -14.38
C ASP A 9 16.77 7.31 -15.03
N VAL A 10 16.75 7.14 -16.36
CA VAL A 10 15.59 6.61 -17.10
C VAL A 10 15.30 5.17 -16.70
N LEU A 11 16.30 4.28 -16.67
CA LEU A 11 16.13 2.88 -16.26
C LEU A 11 15.71 2.75 -14.79
N LYS A 12 16.24 3.60 -13.91
CA LYS A 12 15.83 3.68 -12.50
C LYS A 12 14.39 4.15 -12.37
N SER A 13 13.97 5.13 -13.17
CA SER A 13 12.59 5.64 -13.19
C SER A 13 11.61 4.59 -13.73
N ILE A 14 11.99 3.84 -14.77
CA ILE A 14 11.22 2.71 -15.32
C ILE A 14 11.05 1.61 -14.27
N ASN A 15 12.15 1.16 -13.65
CA ASN A 15 12.10 0.16 -12.57
C ASN A 15 11.26 0.63 -11.38
N ASN A 16 11.36 1.92 -11.03
CA ASN A 16 10.58 2.48 -9.93
C ASN A 16 9.09 2.61 -10.29
N ALA A 17 8.74 2.91 -11.54
CA ALA A 17 7.36 2.95 -12.01
C ALA A 17 6.73 1.54 -11.97
N GLU A 18 7.47 0.54 -12.46
CA GLU A 18 7.06 -0.86 -12.51
C GLU A 18 6.91 -1.46 -11.08
N LYS A 19 7.78 -1.06 -10.15
CA LYS A 19 7.66 -1.41 -8.71
C LYS A 19 6.54 -0.66 -7.99
N ARG A 20 6.25 0.60 -8.35
CA ARG A 20 5.19 1.41 -7.71
C ARG A 20 3.79 0.87 -8.02
N GLY A 21 3.53 0.42 -9.24
CA GLY A 21 2.25 -0.23 -9.58
C GLY A 21 1.99 -1.48 -8.73
N LYS A 22 3.03 -2.27 -8.48
CA LYS A 22 2.98 -3.49 -7.64
C LYS A 22 2.58 -3.19 -6.19
N LEU A 23 2.88 -1.99 -5.67
CA LEU A 23 2.54 -1.61 -4.30
C LEU A 23 1.03 -1.38 -4.14
N ILE A 24 0.41 -0.66 -5.09
CA ILE A 24 -1.02 -0.34 -5.04
C ILE A 24 -1.85 -1.61 -5.18
N ILE A 25 -1.47 -2.48 -6.11
CA ILE A 25 -2.16 -3.77 -6.33
C ILE A 25 -2.11 -4.61 -5.05
N ARG A 26 -0.93 -4.77 -4.43
CA ARG A 26 -0.78 -5.51 -3.18
C ARG A 26 -1.58 -4.91 -2.03
N PHE A 27 -1.64 -3.58 -1.93
CA PHE A 27 -2.48 -2.91 -0.93
C PHE A 27 -3.97 -3.21 -1.14
N LEU A 28 -4.47 -3.12 -2.38
CA LEU A 28 -5.84 -3.47 -2.71
C LEU A 28 -6.14 -4.95 -2.43
N THR A 29 -5.18 -5.86 -2.67
CA THR A 29 -5.34 -7.28 -2.29
C THR A 29 -5.55 -7.46 -0.79
N VAL A 30 -4.80 -6.74 0.06
CA VAL A 30 -4.99 -6.77 1.51
C VAL A 30 -6.37 -6.21 1.89
N MET A 31 -6.80 -5.10 1.27
CA MET A 31 -8.15 -4.55 1.51
C MET A 31 -9.28 -5.51 1.10
N MET A 32 -9.09 -6.26 0.01
CA MET A 32 -10.02 -7.27 -0.46
C MET A 32 -10.05 -8.49 0.47
N LYS A 33 -8.89 -8.95 0.97
CA LYS A 33 -8.76 -10.04 1.96
C LYS A 33 -9.55 -9.74 3.23
N HIS A 34 -9.52 -8.49 3.71
CA HIS A 34 -10.32 -8.06 4.87
C HIS A 34 -11.77 -7.67 4.52
N GLY A 35 -12.17 -7.70 3.26
CA GLY A 35 -13.54 -7.45 2.82
C GLY A 35 -14.00 -5.98 2.85
N TYR A 36 -13.06 -5.02 2.83
CA TYR A 36 -13.39 -3.59 2.73
C TYR A 36 -13.77 -3.17 1.31
N ILE A 37 -13.18 -3.83 0.32
CA ILE A 37 -13.47 -3.65 -1.10
C ILE A 37 -13.88 -4.99 -1.70
N GLY A 38 -14.63 -4.92 -2.80
CA GLY A 38 -14.94 -6.10 -3.61
C GLY A 38 -13.81 -6.42 -4.57
N GLU A 39 -14.17 -7.03 -5.69
CA GLU A 39 -13.23 -7.32 -6.78
C GLU A 39 -12.71 -6.01 -7.40
N PHE A 40 -11.49 -6.08 -7.90
CA PHE A 40 -10.87 -5.00 -8.65
C PHE A 40 -10.22 -5.54 -9.92
N GLU A 41 -10.27 -4.74 -10.97
CA GLU A 41 -9.71 -5.07 -12.28
C GLU A 41 -8.63 -4.07 -12.66
N ILE A 42 -7.58 -4.58 -13.31
CA ILE A 42 -6.49 -3.76 -13.85
C ILE A 42 -6.71 -3.71 -15.36
N ILE A 43 -6.99 -2.51 -15.86
CA ILE A 43 -7.16 -2.24 -17.29
C ILE A 43 -5.84 -1.68 -17.80
N ASP A 44 -5.20 -2.40 -18.72
CA ASP A 44 -4.00 -1.94 -19.41
C ASP A 44 -4.39 -1.07 -20.62
N ASP A 45 -4.17 0.24 -20.51
CA ASP A 45 -4.40 1.21 -21.57
C ASP A 45 -3.13 1.52 -22.39
N HIS A 46 -2.10 0.66 -22.29
CA HIS A 46 -0.76 0.85 -22.85
C HIS A 46 -0.07 2.13 -22.37
N ARG A 47 -0.57 2.73 -21.27
CA ARG A 47 0.01 3.91 -20.61
C ARG A 47 0.38 3.57 -19.17
N VAL A 48 -0.29 4.18 -18.19
CA VAL A 48 0.01 4.03 -16.76
C VAL A 48 -0.85 2.93 -16.13
N GLY A 49 -1.84 2.39 -16.87
CA GLY A 49 -2.82 1.44 -16.36
C GLY A 49 -3.89 2.14 -15.51
N LYS A 50 -5.10 1.59 -15.54
CA LYS A 50 -6.22 2.03 -14.71
C LYS A 50 -6.65 0.88 -13.80
N ILE A 51 -7.06 1.21 -12.58
CA ILE A 51 -7.61 0.23 -11.65
C ILE A 51 -9.05 0.60 -11.38
N VAL A 52 -9.96 -0.32 -11.69
CA VAL A 52 -11.38 -0.19 -11.38
C VAL A 52 -11.64 -1.03 -10.13
N VAL A 53 -12.14 -0.40 -9.07
CA VAL A 53 -12.41 -1.07 -7.78
C VAL A 53 -13.89 -1.05 -7.52
N ASN A 54 -14.48 -2.22 -7.22
CA ASN A 54 -15.85 -2.30 -6.77
C ASN A 54 -15.94 -2.05 -5.25
N LEU A 55 -16.74 -1.06 -4.83
CA LEU A 55 -16.89 -0.71 -3.42
C LEU A 55 -18.13 -1.36 -2.83
N THR A 56 -17.97 -2.04 -1.69
CA THR A 56 -19.05 -2.74 -0.98
C THR A 56 -19.80 -1.87 0.04
N GLY A 57 -19.37 -0.61 0.22
CA GLY A 57 -19.93 0.32 1.21
C GLY A 57 -19.42 0.13 2.65
N ARG A 58 -18.48 -0.79 2.90
CA ARG A 58 -17.88 -1.04 4.23
C ARG A 58 -16.73 -0.12 4.59
N LEU A 59 -16.18 0.61 3.62
CA LEU A 59 -15.03 1.48 3.81
C LEU A 59 -15.50 2.82 4.41
N ASN A 60 -15.10 3.09 5.65
CA ASN A 60 -15.39 4.37 6.32
C ASN A 60 -14.31 5.42 6.02
N LYS A 61 -13.04 5.06 6.30
CA LYS A 61 -11.88 5.94 6.06
C LYS A 61 -10.69 5.11 5.60
N CYS A 62 -10.01 5.57 4.56
CA CYS A 62 -8.72 5.06 4.12
C CYS A 62 -7.77 6.24 3.94
N GLY A 63 -6.53 6.11 4.43
CA GLY A 63 -5.56 7.19 4.41
C GLY A 63 -4.13 6.64 4.46
N VAL A 64 -3.17 7.49 4.10
CA VAL A 64 -1.75 7.16 4.10
C VAL A 64 -1.05 8.01 5.16
N ILE A 65 -0.14 7.39 5.90
CA ILE A 65 0.74 8.08 6.84
C ILE A 65 1.98 8.55 6.08
N SER A 66 2.26 9.85 6.17
CA SER A 66 3.42 10.49 5.54
C SER A 66 4.16 11.37 6.54
N PRO A 67 5.51 11.27 6.66
CA PRO A 67 6.38 10.32 5.96
C PRO A 67 6.15 8.87 6.40
N ARG A 68 6.63 7.90 5.62
CA ARG A 68 6.60 6.48 6.02
C ARG A 68 7.65 6.26 7.11
N PHE A 69 7.18 6.05 8.34
CA PHE A 69 8.06 5.80 9.48
C PHE A 69 8.46 4.33 9.54
N ASP A 70 9.71 4.07 9.92
CA ASP A 70 10.15 2.73 10.27
C ASP A 70 9.61 2.38 11.65
N VAL A 71 8.83 1.30 11.73
CA VAL A 71 8.17 0.87 12.97
C VAL A 71 8.77 -0.47 13.41
N GLN A 72 9.24 -0.54 14.66
CA GLN A 72 9.65 -1.79 15.28
C GLN A 72 8.44 -2.51 15.88
N LEU A 73 8.50 -3.84 15.98
CA LEU A 73 7.40 -4.66 16.55
C LEU A 73 6.98 -4.20 17.95
N LYS A 74 7.94 -3.76 18.77
CA LYS A 74 7.68 -3.21 20.12
C LYS A 74 6.84 -1.93 20.13
N ASP A 75 6.93 -1.14 19.06
CA ASP A 75 6.24 0.15 18.94
C ASP A 75 4.88 0.02 18.25
N LEU A 76 4.57 -1.17 17.71
CA LEU A 76 3.36 -1.42 16.93
C LEU A 76 2.08 -1.17 17.74
N GLU A 77 2.05 -1.58 19.01
CA GLU A 77 0.91 -1.37 19.90
C GLU A 77 0.65 0.13 20.16
N LYS A 78 1.72 0.94 20.22
CA LYS A 78 1.60 2.40 20.36
C LYS A 78 0.97 3.01 19.11
N TRP A 79 1.39 2.57 17.92
CA TRP A 79 0.79 3.01 16.66
C TRP A 79 -0.67 2.57 16.52
N GLN A 80 -1.00 1.34 16.92
CA GLN A 80 -2.38 0.84 16.98
C GLN A 80 -3.26 1.75 17.84
N ASN A 81 -2.84 2.04 19.08
CA ASN A 81 -3.62 2.86 19.99
C ASN A 81 -3.82 4.31 19.52
N ASN A 82 -2.83 4.87 18.81
CA ASN A 82 -2.89 6.25 18.35
C ASN A 82 -3.72 6.42 17.06
N LEU A 83 -3.72 5.40 16.20
CA LEU A 83 -4.33 5.49 14.86
C LEU A 83 -5.71 4.86 14.79
N LEU A 84 -5.95 3.80 15.56
CA LEU A 84 -7.16 3.00 15.45
C LEU A 84 -8.17 3.45 16.50
N LEU A 85 -9.37 3.82 16.02
CA LEU A 85 -10.52 4.11 16.89
C LEU A 85 -10.96 2.88 17.70
N SER A 86 -10.72 1.68 17.17
CA SER A 86 -10.98 0.41 17.84
C SER A 86 -10.04 -0.67 17.29
N ARG A 87 -9.68 -1.63 18.14
CA ARG A 87 -8.80 -2.76 17.80
C ARG A 87 -9.46 -3.83 16.93
N GLN A 88 -10.80 -3.84 16.83
CA GLN A 88 -11.53 -4.94 16.20
C GLN A 88 -11.79 -4.77 14.70
N PHE A 89 -11.85 -3.53 14.20
CA PHE A 89 -12.41 -3.24 12.87
C PHE A 89 -11.54 -2.34 11.99
N VAL A 90 -10.34 -1.98 12.44
CA VAL A 90 -9.45 -1.10 11.70
C VAL A 90 -8.08 -1.74 11.65
N PHE A 91 -7.47 -1.78 10.45
CA PHE A 91 -6.16 -2.38 10.25
C PHE A 91 -5.14 -1.33 9.85
N ILE A 92 -3.90 -1.53 10.31
CA ILE A 92 -2.72 -0.80 9.81
C ILE A 92 -2.04 -1.70 8.80
N VAL A 93 -1.76 -1.17 7.61
CA VAL A 93 -1.01 -1.89 6.57
C VAL A 93 0.44 -1.42 6.59
N LEU A 94 1.36 -2.38 6.62
CA LEU A 94 2.79 -2.18 6.74
C LEU A 94 3.49 -2.74 5.50
N THR A 95 4.62 -2.16 5.14
CA THR A 95 5.53 -2.74 4.15
C THR A 95 6.67 -3.40 4.91
N THR A 96 6.72 -4.73 4.90
CA THR A 96 7.79 -5.54 5.47
C THR A 96 8.66 -6.11 4.36
N SER A 97 9.77 -6.77 4.71
CA SER A 97 10.62 -7.47 3.75
C SER A 97 9.90 -8.63 3.04
N ALA A 98 8.91 -9.24 3.69
CA ALA A 98 8.10 -10.32 3.13
C ALA A 98 6.99 -9.81 2.19
N GLY A 99 6.63 -8.53 2.27
CA GLY A 99 5.62 -7.92 1.41
C GLY A 99 4.81 -6.84 2.11
N ILE A 100 3.64 -6.53 1.55
CA ILE A 100 2.67 -5.66 2.20
C ILE A 100 1.72 -6.55 2.98
N THR A 101 1.68 -6.36 4.30
CA THR A 101 0.85 -7.15 5.20
C THR A 101 0.16 -6.22 6.19
N ASP A 102 -0.94 -6.68 6.78
CA ASP A 102 -1.53 -5.98 7.91
C ASP A 102 -0.69 -6.20 9.18
N HIS A 103 -0.96 -5.37 10.18
CA HIS A 103 -0.26 -5.39 11.44
C HIS A 103 -0.54 -6.59 12.36
N GLU A 104 -1.62 -7.36 12.12
CA GLU A 104 -1.84 -8.61 12.86
C GLU A 104 -0.96 -9.72 12.27
N GLU A 105 -0.87 -9.78 10.94
CA GLU A 105 0.02 -10.72 10.22
C GLU A 105 1.51 -10.36 10.36
N ALA A 106 1.83 -9.10 10.67
CA ALA A 106 3.21 -8.64 10.88
C ALA A 106 3.76 -8.88 12.30
N ARG A 107 2.92 -9.29 13.26
CA ARG A 107 3.33 -9.56 14.65
C ARG A 107 4.08 -10.88 14.78
#